data_AF-F3FUZ0-F1
#
_entry.id   AF-F3FUZ0-F1
#
_cell.length_a   1.000
_cell.length_b   1.000
_cell.length_c   1.000
_cell.angle_alpha   90.00
_cell.angle_beta   90.00
_cell.angle_gamma   90.00
#
_symmetry.space_group_name_H-M   'P 1'
#
loop_
_entity.id
_entity.type
_entity.pdbx_description
1 polymer ?
#
loop_
_entity_poly.entity_id
_entity_poly.type
_entity_poly.pdbx_seq_one_letter_code
_entity_poly.pdbx_strand_id
1 'polypeptide(L)'
;NTSGKLASGGNLLLRRSTAINNQAGQLISQSLMTLNTSGQLDNRNRGTVAANNTLTVVAGGSVFNDADGLIYSQSADAHLNAASLSNVRGAVQSVGALSVDVAGTVDNQNGRIIAQNGDLNLSGANLYSQGGVLSSLQGLFTAKLAGVLKNGYDA
;
A
#
# COMPACT_ATOMS: atom_id res chain seq x y z
N ASN A 1 -13.70 -3.82 10.04
CA ASN A 1 -14.33 -4.38 8.82
C ASN A 1 -13.72 -5.74 8.51
N THR A 2 -13.97 -6.73 9.36
CA THR A 2 -13.45 -8.09 9.15
C THR A 2 -14.48 -8.93 8.39
N SER A 3 -14.12 -9.46 7.22
CA SER A 3 -15.05 -10.19 6.33
C SER A 3 -16.28 -9.38 5.87
N GLY A 4 -16.26 -8.06 6.06
CA GLY A 4 -17.36 -7.16 5.73
C GLY A 4 -17.05 -6.28 4.52
N LYS A 5 -18.00 -5.43 4.14
CA LYS A 5 -17.85 -4.47 3.05
C LYS A 5 -18.32 -3.09 3.49
N LEU A 6 -17.43 -2.10 3.42
CA LEU A 6 -17.75 -0.68 3.52
C LEU A 6 -17.51 -0.06 2.13
N ALA A 7 -18.56 0.46 1.50
CA ALA A 7 -18.49 1.06 0.18
C ALA A 7 -19.13 2.45 0.15
N SER A 8 -18.50 3.39 -0.56
CA SER A 8 -19.06 4.71 -0.86
C SER A 8 -19.21 4.91 -2.36
N GLY A 9 -20.38 5.40 -2.80
CA GLY A 9 -20.60 5.85 -4.18
C GLY A 9 -19.91 7.17 -4.53
N GLY A 10 -19.41 7.89 -3.52
CA GLY A 10 -18.60 9.09 -3.68
C GLY A 10 -17.30 8.98 -2.89
N ASN A 11 -16.82 10.10 -2.38
CA ASN A 11 -15.59 10.13 -1.59
C ASN A 11 -15.75 9.28 -0.33
N LEU A 12 -14.69 8.56 0.06
CA LEU A 12 -14.62 7.88 1.36
C LEU A 12 -13.50 8.50 2.18
N LEU A 13 -13.87 9.08 3.32
CA LEU A 13 -12.93 9.75 4.21
C LEU A 13 -13.06 9.14 5.62
N LEU A 14 -12.03 8.42 6.04
CA LEU A 14 -11.90 7.96 7.42
C LEU A 14 -10.89 8.85 8.14
N ARG A 15 -11.36 9.58 9.17
CA ARG A 15 -10.54 10.52 9.95
C ARG A 15 -10.37 9.99 11.37
N ARG A 16 -9.18 10.23 11.95
CA ARG A 16 -8.92 10.07 13.39
C ARG A 16 -9.19 8.65 13.93
N SER A 17 -8.97 7.61 13.12
CA SER A 17 -8.98 6.25 13.65
C SER A 17 -7.72 5.99 14.48
N THR A 18 -7.80 5.10 15.47
CA THR A 18 -6.63 4.60 16.20
C THR A 18 -6.05 3.34 15.55
N ALA A 19 -6.87 2.58 14.84
CA ALA A 19 -6.47 1.45 14.01
C ALA A 19 -7.55 1.15 12.97
N ILE A 20 -7.16 0.62 11.81
CA ILE A 20 -8.11 0.14 10.80
C ILE A 20 -7.87 -1.35 10.64
N ASN A 21 -8.85 -2.18 10.99
CA ASN A 21 -8.82 -3.61 10.72
C ASN A 21 -9.77 -3.92 9.55
N ASN A 22 -9.20 -4.35 8.43
CA ASN A 22 -9.87 -4.73 7.20
C ASN A 22 -9.52 -6.17 6.74
N GLN A 23 -9.14 -7.05 7.67
CA GLN A 23 -8.78 -8.42 7.32
C GLN A 23 -9.97 -9.16 6.65
N ALA A 24 -9.72 -9.79 5.50
CA ALA A 24 -10.74 -10.41 4.64
C ALA A 24 -11.93 -9.50 4.27
N GLY A 25 -11.85 -8.19 4.55
CA GLY A 25 -12.89 -7.21 4.30
C GLY A 25 -12.59 -6.34 3.09
N GLN A 26 -13.55 -5.50 2.72
CA GLN A 26 -13.45 -4.57 1.59
C GLN A 26 -13.77 -3.14 2.04
N LEU A 27 -12.83 -2.21 1.84
CA LEU A 27 -13.06 -0.76 1.88
C LEU A 27 -13.00 -0.24 0.45
N ILE A 28 -14.12 0.24 -0.08
CA ILE A 28 -14.25 0.63 -1.49
C ILE A 28 -14.78 2.07 -1.62
N SER A 29 -14.19 2.86 -2.50
CA SER A 29 -14.73 4.16 -2.91
C SER A 29 -14.85 4.22 -4.43
N GLN A 30 -16.00 4.65 -4.93
CA GLN A 30 -16.19 4.93 -6.36
C GLN A 30 -15.61 6.29 -6.79
N SER A 31 -14.95 7.01 -5.89
CA SER A 31 -14.24 8.28 -6.11
C SER A 31 -12.89 8.24 -5.38
N LEU A 32 -12.46 9.34 -4.75
CA LEU A 32 -11.27 9.41 -3.92
C LEU A 32 -11.48 8.73 -2.57
N MET A 33 -10.41 8.14 -2.06
CA MET A 33 -10.37 7.58 -0.71
C MET A 33 -9.21 8.18 0.10
N THR A 34 -9.51 8.59 1.32
CA THR A 34 -8.49 8.95 2.31
C THR A 34 -8.70 8.17 3.60
N LEU A 35 -7.70 7.37 3.97
CA LEU A 35 -7.65 6.66 5.25
C LEU A 35 -6.59 7.33 6.13
N ASN A 36 -7.01 7.93 7.24
CA ASN A 36 -6.12 8.53 8.22
C ASN A 36 -6.31 7.86 9.59
N THR A 37 -5.26 7.17 10.03
CA THR A 37 -5.21 6.46 11.32
C THR A 37 -3.93 6.80 12.07
N SER A 38 -4.02 7.02 13.38
CA SER A 38 -2.84 7.28 14.22
C SER A 38 -2.04 6.01 14.52
N GLY A 39 -2.62 4.83 14.30
CA GLY A 39 -1.96 3.54 14.48
C GLY A 39 -1.87 2.76 13.19
N GLN A 40 -2.13 1.46 13.26
CA GLN A 40 -1.96 0.53 12.14
C GLN A 40 -3.14 0.49 11.16
N LEU A 41 -2.86 0.09 9.93
CA LEU A 41 -3.84 -0.44 8.97
C LEU A 41 -3.52 -1.92 8.76
N ASP A 42 -4.45 -2.81 9.10
CA ASP A 42 -4.35 -4.24 8.85
C ASP A 42 -5.32 -4.64 7.73
N ASN A 43 -4.77 -4.86 6.53
CA ASN A 43 -5.45 -5.27 5.31
C ASN A 43 -5.04 -6.68 4.86
N ARG A 44 -4.55 -7.50 5.80
CA ARG A 44 -4.08 -8.86 5.49
C ARG A 44 -5.21 -9.83 5.16
N ASN A 45 -4.86 -11.05 4.76
CA ASN A 45 -5.77 -12.19 4.66
C ASN A 45 -6.90 -11.92 3.67
N ARG A 46 -6.56 -11.55 2.43
CA ARG A 46 -7.51 -11.16 1.36
C ARG A 46 -8.32 -9.89 1.68
N GLY A 47 -7.76 -8.98 2.49
CA GLY A 47 -8.32 -7.64 2.66
C GLY A 47 -8.17 -6.81 1.38
N THR A 48 -9.12 -5.94 1.09
CA THR A 48 -9.08 -5.01 -0.05
C THR A 48 -9.35 -3.58 0.39
N VAL A 49 -8.44 -2.66 0.07
CA VAL A 49 -8.66 -1.21 0.08
C VAL A 49 -8.55 -0.72 -1.36
N ALA A 50 -9.66 -0.26 -1.94
CA ALA A 50 -9.66 0.21 -3.33
C ALA A 50 -10.41 1.52 -3.51
N ALA A 51 -9.85 2.41 -4.31
CA ALA A 51 -10.49 3.65 -4.74
C ALA A 51 -10.52 3.70 -6.27
N ASN A 52 -11.61 4.21 -6.85
CA ASN A 52 -11.63 4.44 -8.28
C ASN A 52 -10.68 5.58 -8.68
N ASN A 53 -10.63 6.63 -7.88
CA ASN A 53 -9.75 7.78 -8.09
C ASN A 53 -8.58 7.73 -7.09
N THR A 54 -7.97 8.88 -6.77
CA THR A 54 -6.81 8.95 -5.88
C THR A 54 -7.05 8.23 -4.55
N LEU A 55 -6.12 7.34 -4.20
CA LEU A 55 -6.08 6.66 -2.92
C LEU A 55 -4.99 7.26 -2.04
N THR A 56 -5.33 7.68 -0.82
CA THR A 56 -4.37 8.16 0.16
C THR A 56 -4.50 7.38 1.45
N VAL A 57 -3.43 6.73 1.88
CA VAL A 57 -3.31 6.04 3.16
C VAL A 57 -2.26 6.75 3.99
N VAL A 58 -2.65 7.25 5.16
CA VAL A 58 -1.76 7.83 6.16
C VAL A 58 -1.95 7.05 7.46
N ALA A 59 -0.93 6.28 7.84
CA ALA A 59 -0.89 5.48 9.04
C ALA A 59 0.25 5.94 9.95
N GLY A 60 -0.06 6.34 11.18
CA GLY A 60 0.96 6.64 12.19
C GLY A 60 1.75 5.40 12.63
N GLY A 61 1.22 4.20 12.40
CA GLY A 61 1.87 2.91 12.63
C GLY A 61 2.14 2.11 11.36
N SER A 62 2.21 0.80 11.49
CA SER A 62 2.46 -0.12 10.37
C SER A 62 1.24 -0.28 9.46
N VAL A 63 1.50 -0.44 8.16
CA VAL A 63 0.53 -0.99 7.21
C VAL A 63 0.88 -2.46 6.98
N PHE A 64 -0.05 -3.35 7.30
CA PHE A 64 0.03 -4.77 7.01
C PHE A 64 -0.88 -5.10 5.82
N ASN A 65 -0.30 -5.55 4.72
CA ASN A 65 -0.98 -5.88 3.47
C ASN A 65 -0.59 -7.29 2.96
N ASP A 66 -0.13 -8.15 3.86
CA ASP A 66 0.31 -9.52 3.56
C ASP A 66 -0.83 -10.46 3.19
N ALA A 67 -0.48 -11.67 2.72
CA ALA A 67 -1.41 -12.78 2.53
C ALA A 67 -2.63 -12.40 1.66
N ASP A 68 -2.34 -12.06 0.40
CA ASP A 68 -3.29 -11.63 -0.61
C ASP A 68 -4.03 -10.32 -0.27
N GLY A 69 -3.46 -9.50 0.62
CA GLY A 69 -3.91 -8.13 0.83
C GLY A 69 -3.73 -7.28 -0.43
N LEU A 70 -4.73 -6.45 -0.74
CA LEU A 70 -4.73 -5.56 -1.91
C LEU A 70 -5.01 -4.11 -1.50
N ILE A 71 -4.11 -3.19 -1.85
CA ILE A 71 -4.29 -1.74 -1.78
C ILE A 71 -4.17 -1.19 -3.20
N TYR A 72 -5.20 -0.53 -3.71
CA TYR A 72 -5.29 -0.21 -5.15
C TYR A 72 -6.00 1.10 -5.51
N SER A 73 -5.42 1.87 -6.43
CA SER A 73 -6.14 2.92 -7.18
C SER A 73 -6.40 2.49 -8.63
N GLN A 74 -7.67 2.54 -9.05
CA GLN A 74 -8.16 2.02 -10.33
C GLN A 74 -7.95 2.95 -11.52
N SER A 75 -7.81 4.26 -11.33
CA SER A 75 -7.69 5.22 -12.44
C SER A 75 -6.78 6.42 -12.19
N ALA A 76 -6.22 6.55 -10.99
CA ALA A 76 -5.41 7.70 -10.62
C ALA A 76 -4.25 7.27 -9.72
N ASP A 77 -3.67 8.22 -8.99
CA ASP A 77 -2.50 8.01 -8.16
C ASP A 77 -2.83 7.33 -6.82
N ALA A 78 -1.83 6.71 -6.23
CA ALA A 78 -1.90 6.21 -4.87
C ALA A 78 -0.72 6.71 -4.03
N HIS A 79 -1.02 7.10 -2.79
CA HIS A 79 -0.04 7.55 -1.81
C HIS A 79 -0.18 6.73 -0.53
N LEU A 80 0.90 6.12 -0.08
CA LEU A 80 0.98 5.40 1.18
C LEU A 80 2.06 6.04 2.05
N ASN A 81 1.66 6.59 3.19
CA ASN A 81 2.56 7.08 4.23
C ASN A 81 2.39 6.25 5.50
N ALA A 82 3.47 5.65 6.01
CA ALA A 82 3.41 4.76 7.16
C ALA A 82 4.70 4.72 7.99
N ALA A 83 4.62 4.20 9.23
CA ALA A 83 5.83 3.89 9.99
C ALA A 83 6.61 2.71 9.38
N SER A 84 5.90 1.70 8.88
CA SER A 84 6.46 0.58 8.10
C SER A 84 5.40 -0.03 7.19
N LEU A 85 5.83 -0.79 6.19
CA LEU A 85 4.95 -1.52 5.28
C LEU A 85 5.36 -2.99 5.23
N SER A 86 4.44 -3.89 5.58
CA SER A 86 4.54 -5.32 5.28
C SER A 86 3.58 -5.63 4.12
N ASN A 87 4.11 -6.13 3.01
CA ASN A 87 3.42 -6.45 1.78
C ASN A 87 3.82 -7.87 1.29
N VAL A 88 4.08 -8.78 2.22
CA VAL A 88 4.56 -10.13 1.95
C VAL A 88 3.46 -10.97 1.33
N ARG A 89 3.63 -11.40 0.09
CA ARG A 89 2.56 -12.00 -0.74
C ARG A 89 1.32 -11.08 -0.84
N GLY A 90 1.54 -9.77 -0.75
CA GLY A 90 0.52 -8.74 -0.92
C GLY A 90 0.67 -7.99 -2.23
N ALA A 91 -0.24 -7.05 -2.48
CA ALA A 91 -0.18 -6.14 -3.62
C ALA A 91 -0.54 -4.70 -3.22
N VAL A 92 0.35 -3.76 -3.53
CA VAL A 92 0.09 -2.32 -3.54
C VAL A 92 0.22 -1.84 -4.99
N GLN A 93 -0.84 -1.28 -5.54
CA GLN A 93 -0.89 -0.97 -6.97
C GLN A 93 -1.55 0.39 -7.23
N SER A 94 -1.11 1.05 -8.29
CA SER A 94 -1.70 2.29 -8.80
C SER A 94 -1.78 2.24 -10.31
N VAL A 95 -2.89 2.67 -10.89
CA VAL A 95 -2.94 2.93 -12.33
C VAL A 95 -2.12 4.16 -12.70
N GLY A 96 -2.17 5.22 -11.89
CA GLY A 96 -1.31 6.39 -12.05
C GLY A 96 0.08 6.20 -11.42
N ALA A 97 0.62 7.28 -10.87
CA ALA A 97 1.82 7.23 -10.06
C ALA A 97 1.56 6.54 -8.71
N LEU A 98 2.60 5.94 -8.14
CA LEU A 98 2.56 5.33 -6.82
C LEU A 98 3.68 5.91 -5.95
N SER A 99 3.31 6.50 -4.82
CA SER A 99 4.26 6.93 -3.79
C SER A 99 4.12 6.05 -2.56
N VAL A 100 5.19 5.38 -2.17
CA VAL A 100 5.32 4.61 -0.92
C VAL A 100 6.37 5.29 -0.06
N ASP A 101 5.92 6.05 0.93
CA ASP A 101 6.78 6.78 1.85
C ASP A 101 6.69 6.19 3.25
N VAL A 102 7.70 5.44 3.64
CA VAL A 102 7.75 4.84 4.97
C VAL A 102 8.97 5.29 5.75
N ALA A 103 8.81 5.47 7.07
CA ALA A 103 9.94 5.83 7.93
C ALA A 103 10.90 4.65 8.14
N GLY A 104 10.36 3.43 8.25
CA GLY A 104 11.08 2.20 8.56
C GLY A 104 11.24 1.28 7.35
N THR A 105 10.97 0.00 7.56
CA THR A 105 11.16 -1.04 6.54
C THR A 105 9.95 -1.15 5.61
N VAL A 106 10.23 -1.32 4.31
CA VAL A 106 9.30 -1.92 3.33
C VAL A 106 9.68 -3.39 3.17
N ASP A 107 8.81 -4.29 3.61
CA ASP A 107 8.92 -5.72 3.35
C ASP A 107 7.98 -6.13 2.22
N ASN A 108 8.52 -6.33 1.03
CA ASN A 108 7.83 -6.71 -0.20
C ASN A 108 8.21 -8.13 -0.66
N GLN A 109 8.64 -9.01 0.25
CA GLN A 109 9.02 -10.37 -0.10
C GLN A 109 7.86 -11.15 -0.74
N ASN A 110 8.08 -11.70 -1.94
CA ASN A 110 7.04 -12.35 -2.75
C ASN A 110 5.79 -11.47 -2.99
N GLY A 111 5.90 -10.16 -2.75
CA GLY A 111 4.84 -9.17 -2.92
C GLY A 111 4.96 -8.41 -4.23
N ARG A 112 4.05 -7.45 -4.43
CA ARG A 112 4.04 -6.58 -5.60
C ARG A 112 3.80 -5.12 -5.18
N ILE A 113 4.65 -4.21 -5.64
CA ILE A 113 4.43 -2.76 -5.59
C ILE A 113 4.58 -2.22 -7.01
N ILE A 114 3.48 -1.78 -7.62
CA ILE A 114 3.43 -1.49 -9.07
C ILE A 114 2.71 -0.16 -9.35
N ALA A 115 3.36 0.71 -10.13
CA ALA A 115 2.72 1.82 -10.83
C ALA A 115 2.55 1.45 -12.31
N GLN A 116 1.35 1.58 -12.87
CA GLN A 116 1.11 1.18 -14.26
C GLN A 116 1.48 2.28 -15.25
N ASN A 117 0.92 3.47 -15.10
CA ASN A 117 1.05 4.55 -16.09
C ASN A 117 1.78 5.79 -15.53
N GLY A 118 2.55 5.63 -14.44
CA GLY A 118 3.28 6.73 -13.81
C GLY A 118 4.48 6.23 -12.99
N ASP A 119 5.17 7.16 -12.36
CA ASP A 119 6.36 6.86 -11.57
C ASP A 119 6.02 6.01 -10.33
N LEU A 120 6.95 5.12 -9.98
CA LEU A 120 7.00 4.49 -8.67
C LEU A 120 8.07 5.20 -7.84
N ASN A 121 7.66 5.91 -6.80
CA ASN A 121 8.54 6.55 -5.84
C ASN A 121 8.46 5.81 -4.51
N LEU A 122 9.58 5.26 -4.05
CA LEU A 122 9.69 4.54 -2.78
C LEU A 122 10.73 5.19 -1.88
N SER A 123 10.34 5.56 -0.66
CA SER A 123 11.25 5.96 0.42
C SER A 123 11.10 5.05 1.63
N GLY A 124 12.23 4.71 2.24
CA GLY A 124 12.29 3.80 3.39
C GLY A 124 13.64 3.78 4.07
N ALA A 125 13.71 3.27 5.29
CA ALA A 125 14.99 2.92 5.90
C ALA A 125 15.56 1.65 5.25
N ASN A 126 14.77 0.60 5.14
CA ASN A 126 15.19 -0.67 4.53
C ASN A 126 14.16 -1.13 3.51
N LEU A 127 14.61 -1.89 2.52
CA LEU A 127 13.75 -2.53 1.51
C LEU A 127 14.13 -3.99 1.35
N TYR A 128 13.20 -4.89 1.66
CA TYR A 128 13.32 -6.33 1.42
C TYR A 128 12.37 -6.71 0.29
N SER A 129 12.88 -7.25 -0.81
CA SER A 129 12.07 -7.54 -2.00
C SER A 129 12.41 -8.88 -2.65
N GLN A 130 12.99 -9.82 -1.88
CA GLN A 130 13.30 -11.16 -2.37
C GLN A 130 12.05 -11.86 -2.92
N GLY A 131 12.13 -12.33 -4.17
CA GLY A 131 11.00 -12.95 -4.87
C GLY A 131 9.83 -12.00 -5.17
N GLY A 132 9.94 -10.71 -4.81
CA GLY A 132 8.92 -9.70 -5.03
C GLY A 132 9.09 -8.93 -6.34
N VAL A 133 8.10 -8.12 -6.68
CA VAL A 133 8.10 -7.21 -7.84
C VAL A 133 8.00 -5.78 -7.37
N LEU A 134 8.90 -4.94 -7.88
CA LEU A 134 8.86 -3.47 -7.79
C LEU A 134 8.91 -2.95 -9.22
N SER A 135 7.89 -2.22 -9.66
CA SER A 135 7.82 -1.82 -11.07
C SER A 135 7.08 -0.50 -11.27
N SER A 136 7.62 0.31 -12.17
CA SER A 136 6.85 1.28 -12.94
C SER A 136 6.83 0.79 -14.38
N LEU A 137 5.65 0.63 -15.00
CA LEU A 137 5.55 0.09 -16.36
C LEU A 137 5.74 1.15 -17.45
N GLN A 138 5.39 2.41 -17.17
CA GLN A 138 5.49 3.52 -18.13
C GLN A 138 6.22 4.76 -17.57
N GLY A 139 6.78 4.68 -16.37
CA GLY A 139 7.49 5.78 -15.72
C GLY A 139 8.82 5.34 -15.10
N LEU A 140 9.37 6.18 -14.25
CA LEU A 140 10.60 5.91 -13.51
C LEU A 140 10.29 5.15 -12.22
N PHE A 141 11.14 4.19 -11.88
CA PHE A 141 11.22 3.65 -10.53
C PHE A 141 12.37 4.34 -9.77
N THR A 142 12.03 5.06 -8.71
CA THR A 142 12.98 5.69 -7.78
C THR A 142 12.85 5.06 -6.41
N ALA A 143 13.97 4.58 -5.84
CA ALA A 143 14.06 4.15 -4.45
C ALA A 143 15.08 5.02 -3.69
N LYS A 144 14.64 5.63 -2.59
CA LYS A 144 15.48 6.42 -1.67
C LYS A 144 15.56 5.67 -0.34
N LEU A 145 16.70 5.04 -0.08
CA LEU A 145 16.90 4.20 1.09
C LEU A 145 18.01 4.76 1.98
N ALA A 146 17.75 4.84 3.28
CA ALA A 146 18.79 5.22 4.25
C ALA A 146 19.66 4.03 4.69
N GLY A 147 19.19 2.81 4.49
CA GLY A 147 19.79 1.56 4.95
C GLY A 147 19.81 0.50 3.87
N VAL A 148 19.44 -0.73 4.23
CA VAL A 148 19.72 -1.92 3.41
C VAL A 148 18.66 -2.15 2.33
N LEU A 149 19.13 -2.43 1.11
CA LEU A 149 18.35 -3.08 0.06
C LEU A 149 18.70 -4.57 0.01
N LYS A 150 17.73 -5.45 0.32
CA LYS A 150 17.87 -6.90 0.13
C LYS A 150 16.95 -7.38 -0.99
N ASN A 151 17.55 -7.79 -2.11
CA ASN A 151 16.81 -8.30 -3.27
C ASN A 151 17.29 -9.68 -3.75
N GLY A 152 18.35 -10.22 -3.15
CA GLY A 152 18.86 -11.57 -3.44
C GLY A 152 18.38 -12.61 -2.44
N TYR A 153 18.31 -13.87 -2.86
CA TYR A 153 18.27 -15.01 -1.94
C TYR A 153 19.68 -15.22 -1.41
N ASP A 154 19.86 -15.21 -0.08
CA ASP A 154 21.10 -15.71 0.51
C ASP A 154 21.11 -17.23 0.25
N ALA A 155 22.11 -17.70 -0.50
CA ALA A 155 22.32 -19.11 -0.84
C ALA A 155 22.98 -19.87 0.32
#